data_AF-A0A699JFC1-F1
#
_entry.id   AF-A0A699JFC1-F1
#
_cell.length_a   1.000
_cell.length_b   1.000
_cell.length_c   1.000
_cell.angle_alpha   90.00
_cell.angle_beta   90.00
_cell.angle_gamma   90.00
#
_symmetry.space_group_name_H-M   'P 1'
#
loop_
_entity.id
_entity.type
_entity.pdbx_description
1 polymer ?
#
loop_
_entity_poly.entity_id
_entity_poly.type
_entity_poly.pdbx_seq_one_letter_code
_entity_poly.pdbx_strand_id
1 'polypeptide(L)'
;WLDYCCYCHDMGYDTHDQAELLKADLAFLECLERPHMATKGDIQVAHVYKTMCTSGLRSILIPYRQHLVKLKSGQLYLGFGWLSNMKWKGWNPQK
;
A
#
# COMPACT_ATOMS: atom_id res chain seq x y z
N TRP A 1 -9.99 20.13 -3.96
CA TRP A 1 -8.80 19.49 -3.36
C TRP A 1 -8.70 18.03 -3.77
N LEU A 2 -9.81 17.29 -3.75
CA LEU A 2 -9.83 15.87 -4.09
C LEU A 2 -9.27 15.59 -5.50
N ASP A 3 -9.74 16.32 -6.51
CA ASP A 3 -9.24 16.20 -7.90
C ASP A 3 -7.72 16.39 -8.00
N TYR A 4 -7.17 17.35 -7.25
CA TYR A 4 -5.73 17.60 -7.22
C TYR A 4 -4.97 16.43 -6.60
N CYS A 5 -5.46 15.90 -5.47
CA CYS A 5 -4.85 14.74 -4.83
C CYS A 5 -4.91 13.50 -5.74
N CYS A 6 -6.04 13.26 -6.40
CA CYS A 6 -6.22 12.16 -7.35
C CYS A 6 -5.30 12.31 -8.56
N TYR A 7 -5.21 13.51 -9.16
CA TYR A 7 -4.30 13.77 -10.29
C TYR A 7 -2.84 13.46 -9.95
N CYS A 8 -2.36 13.93 -8.79
CA CYS A 8 -1.01 13.63 -8.33
C CYS A 8 -0.80 12.12 -8.06
N HIS A 9 -1.81 11.44 -7.53
CA HIS A 9 -1.78 10.00 -7.29
C HIS A 9 -1.69 9.22 -8.59
N ASP A 10 -2.54 9.52 -9.56
CA ASP A 10 -2.59 8.84 -10.86
C ASP A 10 -1.26 8.95 -11.62
N MET A 11 -0.60 10.12 -11.59
CA MET A 11 0.74 10.27 -12.15
C MET A 11 1.79 9.39 -11.44
N GLY A 12 1.74 9.33 -10.12
CA GLY A 12 2.64 8.47 -9.32
C GLY A 12 2.34 6.98 -9.48
N TYR A 13 1.16 6.64 -10.01
CA TYR A 13 0.71 5.28 -10.25
C TYR A 13 1.09 4.73 -11.63
N ASP A 14 1.66 5.57 -12.52
CA ASP A 14 2.16 5.17 -13.84
C ASP A 14 3.52 4.45 -13.73
N THR A 15 3.52 3.36 -12.96
CA THR A 15 4.69 2.52 -12.69
C THR A 15 4.27 1.14 -12.16
N HIS A 16 5.15 0.17 -12.33
CA HIS A 16 4.97 -1.18 -11.77
C HIS A 16 5.89 -1.45 -10.56
N ASP A 17 6.73 -0.47 -10.19
CA ASP A 17 7.61 -0.61 -9.04
C ASP A 17 6.85 -0.42 -7.71
N GLN A 18 7.06 -1.35 -6.78
CA GLN A 18 6.29 -1.39 -5.53
C GLN A 18 6.68 -0.29 -4.55
N ALA A 19 7.93 0.18 -4.59
CA ALA A 19 8.37 1.27 -3.73
C ALA A 19 7.83 2.61 -4.23
N GLU A 20 7.85 2.85 -5.55
CA GLU A 20 7.23 4.06 -6.12
C GLU A 20 5.70 4.06 -5.94
N LEU A 21 5.04 2.91 -6.10
CA LEU A 21 3.60 2.81 -5.80
C LEU A 21 3.29 3.05 -4.31
N LEU A 22 4.13 2.54 -3.39
CA LEU A 22 3.99 2.80 -1.96
C LEU A 22 4.15 4.29 -1.62
N LYS A 23 5.12 4.94 -2.26
CA LYS A 23 5.36 6.38 -2.13
C LYS A 23 4.17 7.19 -2.66
N ALA A 24 3.60 6.81 -3.79
CA ALA A 24 2.39 7.43 -4.34
C ALA A 24 1.20 7.34 -3.37
N ASP A 25 0.97 6.16 -2.78
CA ASP A 25 -0.08 5.98 -1.78
C ASP A 25 0.10 6.83 -0.52
N LEU A 26 1.33 6.89 0.01
CA LEU A 26 1.64 7.68 1.20
C LEU A 26 1.43 9.18 0.93
N ALA A 27 1.89 9.66 -0.22
CA ALA A 27 1.68 11.04 -0.65
C ALA A 27 0.19 11.36 -0.88
N PHE A 28 -0.56 10.40 -1.43
CA PHE A 28 -2.00 10.56 -1.61
C PHE A 28 -2.73 10.64 -0.26
N LEU A 29 -2.42 9.73 0.68
CA LEU A 29 -2.98 9.77 2.03
C LEU A 29 -2.70 11.12 2.72
N GLU A 30 -1.45 11.60 2.66
CA GLU A 30 -1.07 12.90 3.22
C GLU A 30 -1.86 14.05 2.57
N CYS A 31 -2.01 14.02 1.23
CA CYS A 31 -2.80 15.02 0.50
C CYS A 31 -4.27 15.02 0.94
N LEU A 32 -4.88 13.83 1.08
CA LEU A 32 -6.26 13.71 1.54
C LEU A 32 -6.46 14.28 2.95
N GLU A 33 -5.48 14.12 3.84
CA GLU A 33 -5.57 14.52 5.24
C GLU A 33 -5.17 15.97 5.52
N ARG A 34 -4.68 16.69 4.52
CA ARG A 34 -4.27 18.08 4.66
C ARG A 34 -5.45 18.96 5.10
N PRO A 35 -5.30 19.76 6.17
CA PRO A 35 -6.34 20.66 6.63
C PRO A 35 -6.53 21.84 5.68
N HIS A 36 -7.67 22.51 5.78
CA HIS A 36 -7.98 23.79 5.10
C HIS A 36 -7.91 23.77 3.56
N MET A 37 -8.06 22.61 2.93
CA MET A 37 -8.12 22.55 1.47
C MET A 37 -9.53 22.89 0.96
N ALA A 38 -9.61 23.72 -0.08
CA ALA A 38 -10.88 24.10 -0.70
C ALA A 38 -11.53 22.92 -1.44
N THR A 39 -12.79 22.62 -1.10
CA THR A 39 -13.62 21.65 -1.84
C THR A 39 -14.33 22.36 -2.98
N LYS A 40 -14.29 21.77 -4.18
CA LYS A 40 -15.05 22.21 -5.34
C LYS A 40 -16.04 21.09 -5.70
N GLY A 41 -17.27 21.44 -6.06
CA GLY A 41 -18.32 20.45 -6.35
C GLY A 41 -19.08 19.99 -5.11
N ASP A 42 -19.66 18.80 -5.18
CA ASP A 42 -20.48 18.23 -4.11
C ASP A 42 -19.64 17.83 -2.89
N ILE A 43 -19.91 18.49 -1.77
CA ILE A 43 -19.18 18.29 -0.51
C ILE A 43 -19.42 16.89 0.07
N GLN A 44 -20.66 16.38 0.01
CA GLN A 44 -21.01 15.08 0.59
C GLN A 44 -20.31 13.95 -0.17
N VAL A 45 -20.35 14.00 -1.50
CA VAL A 45 -19.65 13.02 -2.34
C VAL A 45 -18.14 13.07 -2.08
N ALA A 46 -17.56 14.26 -2.00
CA ALA A 46 -16.13 14.42 -1.70
C ALA A 46 -15.75 13.85 -0.33
N HIS A 47 -16.61 14.00 0.69
CA HIS A 47 -16.39 13.42 2.03
C HIS A 47 -16.48 11.90 2.03
N VAL A 48 -17.46 11.32 1.34
CA VAL A 48 -17.59 9.87 1.21
C VAL A 48 -16.36 9.30 0.51
N TYR A 49 -15.98 9.88 -0.63
CA TYR A 49 -14.81 9.46 -1.39
C TYR A 49 -13.53 9.56 -0.55
N LYS A 50 -13.32 10.69 0.14
CA LYS A 50 -12.18 10.88 1.07
C LYS A 50 -12.15 9.75 2.10
N THR A 51 -13.28 9.48 2.75
CA THR A 51 -13.37 8.47 3.81
C THR A 51 -13.03 7.09 3.27
N MET A 52 -13.57 6.72 2.11
CA MET A 52 -13.29 5.44 1.46
C MET A 52 -11.81 5.31 1.09
N CYS A 53 -11.23 6.30 0.43
CA CYS A 53 -9.83 6.27 0.03
C CYS A 53 -8.89 6.21 1.24
N THR A 54 -9.10 7.07 2.24
CA THR A 54 -8.30 7.05 3.47
C THR A 54 -8.38 5.70 4.18
N SER A 55 -9.57 5.11 4.27
CA SER A 55 -9.77 3.78 4.87
C SER A 55 -9.03 2.69 4.08
N GLY A 56 -9.24 2.62 2.75
CA GLY A 56 -8.59 1.63 1.89
C GLY A 56 -7.07 1.74 1.86
N LEU A 57 -6.53 2.97 1.84
CA LEU A 57 -5.10 3.23 1.90
C LEU A 57 -4.50 2.70 3.21
N ARG A 58 -5.08 3.09 4.35
CA ARG A 58 -4.57 2.72 5.68
C ARG A 58 -4.69 1.23 5.98
N SER A 59 -5.84 0.66 5.65
CA SER A 59 -6.18 -0.70 6.07
C SER A 59 -5.68 -1.78 5.10
N ILE A 60 -5.48 -1.44 3.82
CA ILE A 60 -5.21 -2.45 2.77
C ILE A 60 -3.96 -2.09 1.96
N LEU A 61 -3.99 -1.00 1.18
CA LEU A 61 -3.00 -0.76 0.13
C LEU A 61 -1.59 -0.48 0.67
N ILE A 62 -1.47 0.42 1.65
CA ILE A 62 -0.17 0.77 2.24
C ILE A 62 0.46 -0.43 2.95
N PRO A 63 -0.24 -1.14 3.86
CA PRO A 63 0.32 -2.34 4.50
C PRO A 63 0.74 -3.42 3.49
N TYR A 64 -0.08 -3.65 2.46
CA TYR A 64 0.21 -4.62 1.42
C TYR A 64 1.48 -4.26 0.64
N ARG A 65 1.61 -3.01 0.19
CA ARG A 65 2.80 -2.56 -0.54
C ARG A 65 4.06 -2.55 0.31
N GLN A 66 3.95 -2.13 1.58
CA GLN A 66 5.06 -2.26 2.53
C GLN A 66 5.53 -3.71 2.66
N HIS A 67 4.61 -4.67 2.68
CA HIS A 67 4.95 -6.09 2.69
C HIS A 67 5.68 -6.51 1.40
N LEU A 68 5.19 -6.11 0.22
CA LEU A 68 5.84 -6.42 -1.05
C LEU A 68 7.25 -5.82 -1.18
N VAL A 69 7.44 -4.58 -0.72
CA VAL A 69 8.77 -3.92 -0.69
C VAL A 69 9.73 -4.65 0.25
N LYS A 70 9.26 -5.10 1.42
CA LYS A 70 10.05 -5.92 2.36
C LYS A 70 10.43 -7.29 1.78
N LEU A 71 9.52 -7.91 1.00
CA LEU A 71 9.80 -9.16 0.29
C LEU A 71 10.89 -8.96 -0.76
N LYS A 72 10.76 -7.93 -1.62
CA LYS A 72 11.74 -7.62 -2.68
C LYS A 72 13.13 -7.29 -2.14
N SER A 73 13.21 -6.60 -1.00
CA SER A 73 14.48 -6.23 -0.36
C SER A 73 15.15 -7.37 0.42
N GLY A 74 14.54 -8.57 0.47
CA GLY A 74 15.07 -9.71 1.22
C GLY A 74 15.01 -9.54 2.75
N GLN A 75 14.35 -8.49 3.24
CA GLN A 75 14.26 -8.19 4.68
C GLN A 75 13.41 -9.21 5.44
N LEU A 76 12.54 -9.97 4.75
CA LEU A 76 11.72 -11.04 5.32
C LEU A 76 12.50 -12.35 5.58
N TYR A 77 13.68 -12.56 5.00
CA TYR A 77 14.51 -13.73 5.32
C TYR A 77 14.98 -13.73 6.80
N LEU A 78 15.07 -12.56 7.43
CA LEU A 78 15.41 -12.44 8.86
C LEU A 78 14.22 -12.76 9.79
N GLY A 79 12.97 -12.67 9.29
CA GLY A 79 11.75 -12.97 10.05
C GLY A 79 11.31 -14.44 9.99
N PHE A 80 11.85 -15.23 9.05
CA PHE A 80 11.55 -16.65 8.89
C PHE A 80 12.52 -17.59 9.63
N GLY A 81 13.49 -17.03 10.38
CA GLY A 81 14.49 -17.78 11.15
C GLY A 81 13.90 -18.67 12.25
N TRP A 82 12.66 -18.44 12.69
CA TRP A 82 11.97 -19.36 13.61
C TRP A 82 11.49 -20.63 12.88
N LEU A 83 11.02 -20.53 11.64
CA LEU A 83 10.52 -21.68 10.89
C LEU A 83 11.62 -22.58 10.30
N SER A 84 12.90 -22.20 10.39
CA SER A 84 14.00 -23.04 9.87
C SER A 84 14.22 -24.34 10.67
N ASN A 85 13.55 -24.52 11.82
CA ASN A 85 13.67 -25.72 12.65
C ASN A 85 12.68 -26.85 12.31
N MET A 86 11.79 -26.67 11.33
CA MET A 86 11.04 -27.81 10.80
C MET A 86 11.91 -28.57 9.79
N LYS A 87 12.68 -29.55 10.29
CA LYS A 87 13.24 -30.63 9.47
C LYS A 87 12.08 -31.34 8.77
N TRP A 88 11.81 -30.96 7.52
CA TRP A 88 10.97 -31.76 6.63
C TRP A 88 11.61 -33.15 6.49
N LYS A 89 11.02 -34.12 7.19
CA LYS A 89 11.38 -35.53 7.09
C LYS A 89 11.01 -35.96 5.67
N GLY A 90 12.04 -36.21 4.85
CA GLY A 90 11.92 -36.49 3.43
C GLY A 90 10.89 -37.58 3.14
N TRP A 91 9.99 -37.29 2.20
CA TRP A 91 9.15 -38.28 1.57
C TRP A 91 10.05 -39.11 0.65
N ASN A 92 10.13 -40.42 0.88
CA ASN A 92 10.89 -41.34 0.03
C ASN A 92 9.90 -42.01 -0.95
N PRO A 93 9.95 -41.73 -2.27
CA PRO A 93 9.10 -42.39 -3.23
C PRO A 93 9.95 -43.38 -4.03
N GLN A 94 10.28 -44.55 -3.47
CA GLN A 94 10.78 -45.66 -4.27
C GLN A 94 10.14 -46.98 -3.80
N LYS A 95 9.32 -47.54 -4.69
CA LYS A 95 9.03 -48.98 -4.79
C LYS A 95 10.25 -49.68 -5.38
#